data_AF-A0A3M1WVP8-F1
#
_entry.id   AF-A0A3M1WVP8-F1
#
_cell.length_a   1.000
_cell.length_b   1.000
_cell.length_c   1.000
_cell.angle_alpha   90.00
_cell.angle_beta   90.00
_cell.angle_gamma   90.00
#
_symmetry.space_group_name_H-M   'P 1'
#
loop_
_entity.id
_entity.type
_entity.pdbx_description
1 polymer ?
#
loop_
_entity_poly.entity_id
_entity_poly.type
_entity_poly.pdbx_seq_one_letter_code
_entity_poly.pdbx_strand_id
1 'polypeptide(L)'
;MSFAEAQFVSLKEAVSLVEDGSVVAVTGAMSAPPMSLVRELIRQGKRNLHVVVSPIGGINVDMLIGAGCVAKAEFPQISLGEFGLAPNFRRAAEEGTIETLEHT
;
A
#
# COMPACT_ATOMS: atom_id res chain seq x y z
N MET A 1 -16.97 4.34 26.01
CA MET A 1 -16.16 4.84 24.87
C MET A 1 -17.13 5.15 23.75
N SER A 2 -17.15 6.40 23.28
CA SER A 2 -17.93 6.78 22.10
C SER A 2 -17.14 6.36 20.87
N PHE A 3 -17.66 5.47 20.04
CA PHE A 3 -17.12 5.27 18.70
C PHE A 3 -17.54 6.48 17.85
N ALA A 4 -16.62 7.03 17.06
CA ALA A 4 -16.99 8.05 16.08
C ALA A 4 -17.92 7.42 15.04
N GLU A 5 -18.96 8.15 14.62
CA GLU A 5 -19.85 7.69 13.55
C GLU A 5 -19.09 7.62 12.22
N ALA A 6 -19.41 6.61 11.40
CA ALA A 6 -18.86 6.50 10.07
C ALA A 6 -19.36 7.66 9.20
N GLN A 7 -18.43 8.34 8.52
CA GLN A 7 -18.74 9.47 7.65
C GLN A 7 -18.60 9.08 6.17
N PHE A 8 -19.52 9.57 5.35
CA PHE A 8 -19.39 9.51 3.90
C PHE A 8 -18.59 10.71 3.41
N VAL A 9 -17.43 10.44 2.83
CA VAL A 9 -16.53 11.45 2.26
C VAL A 9 -16.11 11.04 0.85
N SER A 10 -15.65 12.00 0.06
CA SER A 10 -15.02 11.71 -1.22
C SER A 10 -13.67 11.01 -1.05
N LEU A 11 -13.19 10.32 -2.09
CA LEU A 11 -11.83 9.75 -2.10
C LEU A 11 -10.75 10.81 -1.87
N LYS A 12 -10.94 12.01 -2.44
CA LYS A 12 -10.01 13.12 -2.29
C LYS A 12 -9.86 13.53 -0.83
N GLU A 13 -10.98 13.68 -0.13
CA GLU A 13 -11.02 14.01 1.29
C GLU A 13 -10.43 12.87 2.12
N ALA A 14 -10.84 11.62 1.88
CA ALA A 14 -10.31 10.47 2.61
C ALA A 14 -8.78 10.36 2.50
N VAL A 15 -8.21 10.50 1.30
CA VAL A 15 -6.76 10.43 1.09
C VAL A 15 -6.03 11.68 1.58
N SER A 16 -6.70 12.82 1.70
CA SER A 16 -6.08 14.03 2.26
C SER A 16 -5.66 13.84 3.72
N LEU A 17 -6.29 12.90 4.45
CA LEU A 17 -5.96 12.52 5.83
C LEU A 17 -4.67 11.71 5.95
N VAL A 18 -4.17 11.13 4.85
CA VAL A 18 -2.92 10.37 4.84
C VAL A 18 -1.78 11.34 4.61
N GLU A 19 -0.90 11.53 5.58
CA GLU A 19 0.29 12.37 5.43
C GLU A 19 1.44 11.60 4.79
N ASP A 20 2.40 12.30 4.19
CA ASP A 20 3.66 11.69 3.78
C ASP A 20 4.38 11.11 5.01
N GLY A 21 4.99 9.93 4.88
CA GLY A 21 5.60 9.25 6.03
C GLY A 21 4.62 8.43 6.87
N SER A 22 3.31 8.45 6.57
CA SER A 22 2.33 7.67 7.33
C SER A 22 2.58 6.17 7.25
N VAL A 23 2.26 5.48 8.35
CA VAL A 23 2.11 4.02 8.36
C VAL A 23 0.70 3.68 7.90
N VAL A 24 0.58 2.95 6.79
CA VAL A 24 -0.71 2.62 6.17
C VAL A 24 -0.83 1.12 6.02
N ALA A 25 -1.86 0.55 6.65
CA ALA A 25 -2.22 -0.84 6.43
C ALA A 25 -3.09 -0.96 5.17
N VAL A 26 -2.72 -1.85 4.24
CA VAL A 26 -3.49 -2.09 3.02
C VAL A 26 -3.81 -3.59 2.90
N THR A 27 -5.08 -3.92 2.68
CA THR A 27 -5.57 -5.30 2.54
C THR A 27 -6.21 -5.52 1.16
N GLY A 28 -6.70 -6.73 0.90
CA GLY A 28 -7.41 -7.09 -0.34
C GLY A 28 -6.53 -7.52 -1.51
N ALA A 29 -5.21 -7.72 -1.31
CA ALA A 29 -4.23 -8.29 -2.25
C ALA A 29 -4.65 -8.31 -3.74
N MET A 30 -5.09 -9.48 -4.23
CA MET A 30 -5.69 -9.69 -5.56
C MET A 30 -7.22 -9.84 -5.51
N SER A 31 -7.81 -9.93 -4.31
CA SER A 31 -9.25 -10.09 -4.11
C SER A 31 -9.81 -8.93 -3.29
N ALA A 32 -10.61 -8.09 -3.94
CA ALA A 32 -11.11 -6.82 -3.41
C ALA A 32 -10.02 -5.80 -3.00
N PRO A 33 -8.96 -5.56 -3.79
CA PRO A 33 -8.00 -4.51 -3.49
C PRO A 33 -8.67 -3.13 -3.57
N PRO A 34 -8.38 -2.19 -2.66
CA PRO A 34 -8.95 -0.84 -2.66
C PRO A 34 -8.32 0.05 -3.73
N MET A 35 -8.44 -0.34 -5.00
CA MET A 35 -7.69 0.27 -6.10
C MET A 35 -8.04 1.73 -6.36
N SER A 36 -9.25 2.16 -6.00
CA SER A 36 -9.63 3.58 -6.04
C SER A 36 -8.81 4.40 -5.05
N LEU A 37 -8.63 3.90 -3.82
CA LEU A 37 -7.80 4.54 -2.80
C LEU A 37 -6.31 4.52 -3.19
N VAL A 38 -5.82 3.40 -3.72
CA VAL A 38 -4.44 3.28 -4.22
C VAL A 38 -4.13 4.31 -5.30
N ARG A 39 -5.00 4.41 -6.32
CA ARG A 39 -4.81 5.40 -7.40
C ARG A 39 -4.89 6.83 -6.88
N GLU A 40 -5.74 7.07 -5.89
CA GLU A 40 -5.89 8.39 -5.28
C GLU A 40 -4.68 8.80 -4.44
N LEU A 41 -4.08 7.87 -3.67
CA LEU A 41 -2.79 8.07 -2.98
C LEU A 41 -1.70 8.48 -3.98
N ILE A 42 -1.63 7.76 -5.11
CA ILE A 42 -0.69 8.05 -6.20
C ILE A 42 -0.98 9.43 -6.80
N ARG A 43 -2.25 9.73 -7.10
CA ARG A 43 -2.68 10.99 -7.72
C ARG A 43 -2.41 12.21 -6.86
N GLN A 44 -2.57 12.09 -5.54
CA GLN A 44 -2.22 13.15 -4.59
C GLN A 44 -0.73 13.22 -4.29
N GLY A 45 0.08 12.33 -4.89
CA GLY A 45 1.52 12.36 -4.75
C GLY A 45 1.99 11.98 -3.35
N LYS A 46 1.27 11.11 -2.62
CA LYS A 46 1.71 10.66 -1.29
C LYS A 46 3.03 9.92 -1.37
N ARG A 47 3.97 10.21 -0.46
CA ARG A 47 5.35 9.69 -0.47
C ARG A 47 5.78 9.19 0.89
N ASN A 48 6.90 8.47 0.88
CA ASN A 48 7.57 7.96 2.06
C ASN A 48 6.69 7.07 2.94
N LEU A 49 5.67 6.43 2.36
CA LEU A 49 4.73 5.60 3.12
C LEU A 49 5.44 4.37 3.66
N HIS A 50 5.12 4.02 4.91
CA HIS A 50 5.38 2.70 5.46
C HIS A 50 4.13 1.84 5.25
N VAL A 51 4.17 0.94 4.29
CA VAL A 51 3.04 0.07 3.97
C VAL A 51 3.14 -1.21 4.78
N VAL A 52 2.11 -1.49 5.57
CA VAL A 52 1.97 -2.72 6.36
C VAL A 52 0.93 -3.61 5.69
N VAL A 53 1.24 -4.90 5.57
CA VAL A 53 0.40 -5.83 4.83
C VAL A 53 0.15 -7.09 5.64
N SER A 54 -1.12 -7.51 5.71
CA SER A 54 -1.51 -8.78 6.30
C SER A 54 -2.83 -9.27 5.68
N PRO A 55 -2.94 -10.56 5.28
CA PRO A 55 -1.87 -11.57 5.24
C PRO A 55 -1.05 -11.53 3.94
N ILE A 56 -1.49 -10.86 2.88
CA ILE A 56 -0.81 -10.86 1.57
C ILE A 56 -0.95 -9.49 0.92
N GLY A 57 0.11 -9.00 0.30
CA GLY A 57 0.12 -7.85 -0.60
C GLY A 57 0.02 -8.29 -2.04
N GLY A 58 -0.72 -7.53 -2.86
CA GLY A 58 -0.88 -7.80 -4.27
C GLY A 58 -0.71 -6.55 -5.12
N ILE A 59 -1.58 -6.40 -6.12
CA ILE A 59 -1.52 -5.27 -7.06
C ILE A 59 -1.64 -3.91 -6.37
N ASN A 60 -2.34 -3.85 -5.23
CA ASN A 60 -2.46 -2.65 -4.41
C ASN A 60 -1.09 -2.14 -3.91
N VAL A 61 -0.25 -3.04 -3.38
CA VAL A 61 1.06 -2.70 -2.83
C VAL A 61 2.09 -2.52 -3.94
N ASP A 62 2.08 -3.43 -4.93
CA ASP A 62 3.01 -3.36 -6.07
C ASP A 62 2.85 -2.06 -6.86
N MET A 63 1.61 -1.58 -7.05
CA MET A 63 1.34 -0.32 -7.74
C MET A 63 1.81 0.90 -6.95
N LEU A 64 1.67 0.90 -5.61
CA LEU A 64 2.18 1.98 -4.76
C LEU A 64 3.72 2.05 -4.79
N ILE A 65 4.39 0.90 -4.77
CA ILE A 65 5.85 0.80 -4.90
C ILE A 65 6.29 1.30 -6.28
N GLY A 66 5.66 0.81 -7.36
CA GLY A 66 5.99 1.23 -8.72
C GLY A 66 5.76 2.73 -8.98
N ALA A 67 4.87 3.37 -8.22
CA ALA A 67 4.62 4.81 -8.26
C ALA A 67 5.54 5.64 -7.34
N GLY A 68 6.51 5.01 -6.66
CA GLY A 68 7.44 5.68 -5.75
C GLY A 68 6.77 6.22 -4.47
N CYS A 69 5.62 5.68 -4.07
CA CYS A 69 4.90 6.14 -2.89
C CYS A 69 5.46 5.56 -1.58
N VAL A 70 6.12 4.41 -1.65
CA VAL A 70 6.52 3.58 -0.51
C VAL A 70 8.01 3.76 -0.22
N ALA A 71 8.36 4.03 1.03
CA ALA A 71 9.74 3.99 1.52
C ALA A 71 10.05 2.70 2.30
N LYS A 72 9.03 2.11 2.94
CA LYS A 72 9.17 0.87 3.72
C LYS A 72 7.99 -0.07 3.47
N ALA A 73 8.28 -1.35 3.29
CA ALA A 73 7.27 -2.40 3.17
C ALA A 73 7.44 -3.43 4.30
N GLU A 74 6.40 -3.58 5.13
CA GLU A 74 6.29 -4.58 6.17
C GLU A 74 5.27 -5.64 5.75
N PHE A 75 5.71 -6.89 5.58
CA PHE A 75 4.90 -7.92 4.93
C PHE A 75 5.33 -9.35 5.33
N PRO A 76 4.39 -10.30 5.30
CA PRO A 76 4.71 -11.72 5.24
C PRO A 76 4.79 -12.25 3.79
N GLN A 77 4.05 -11.65 2.84
CA GLN A 77 4.11 -11.99 1.42
C GLN A 77 3.62 -10.83 0.56
N ILE A 78 4.29 -10.57 -0.57
CA ILE A 78 3.80 -9.68 -1.64
C ILE A 78 3.92 -10.41 -3.00
N SER A 79 2.79 -10.69 -3.64
CA SER A 79 2.74 -11.41 -4.93
C SER A 79 1.44 -11.13 -5.67
N LEU A 80 1.40 -11.39 -6.97
CA LEU A 80 0.18 -11.24 -7.78
C LEU A 80 -0.60 -12.55 -7.87
N GLY A 81 -0.42 -13.48 -6.93
CA GLY A 81 -1.09 -14.79 -6.95
C GLY A 81 -0.71 -15.60 -8.18
N GLU A 82 -1.70 -16.08 -8.92
CA GLU A 82 -1.52 -16.88 -10.15
C GLU A 82 -0.87 -16.11 -11.31
N PHE A 83 -0.88 -14.77 -11.25
CA PHE A 83 -0.22 -13.91 -12.23
C PHE A 83 1.28 -13.75 -11.98
N GLY A 84 1.80 -14.38 -10.92
CA GLY A 84 3.23 -14.48 -10.62
C GLY A 84 3.72 -13.49 -9.57
N LEU A 85 4.99 -13.13 -9.67
CA LEU A 85 5.67 -12.25 -8.72
C LEU A 85 5.21 -10.81 -8.88
N ALA A 86 5.28 -10.03 -7.80
CA ALA A 86 5.06 -8.58 -7.81
C ALA A 86 6.32 -7.88 -8.36
N PRO A 87 6.30 -7.38 -9.62
CA PRO A 87 7.53 -6.95 -10.31
C PRO A 87 8.12 -5.67 -9.74
N ASN A 88 7.30 -4.73 -9.26
CA ASN A 88 7.80 -3.48 -8.68
C ASN A 88 8.34 -3.71 -7.28
N PHE A 89 7.65 -4.51 -6.46
CA PHE A 89 8.16 -4.92 -5.16
C PHE A 89 9.51 -5.64 -5.31
N ARG A 90 9.58 -6.65 -6.18
CA ARG A 90 10.80 -7.42 -6.41
C ARG A 90 11.96 -6.53 -6.81
N ARG A 91 11.77 -5.68 -7.83
CA ARG A 91 12.79 -4.73 -8.28
C ARG A 91 13.24 -3.81 -7.17
N ALA A 92 12.29 -3.20 -6.45
CA ALA A 92 12.60 -2.23 -5.42
C ALA A 92 13.37 -2.84 -4.24
N ALA A 93 13.02 -4.08 -3.85
CA ALA A 93 13.71 -4.84 -2.82
C ALA A 93 15.11 -5.29 -3.27
N GLU A 94 15.25 -5.84 -4.49
CA GLU A 94 16.54 -6.26 -5.06
C GLU A 94 17.50 -5.08 -5.24
N GLU A 95 17.00 -3.90 -5.61
CA GLU A 95 17.79 -2.68 -5.77
C GLU A 95 18.01 -1.92 -4.45
N GLY A 96 17.36 -2.32 -3.35
CA GLY A 96 17.46 -1.64 -2.05
C GLY A 96 16.88 -0.23 -2.04
N THR A 97 15.94 0.06 -2.95
CA THR A 97 15.29 1.39 -3.05
C THR A 97 14.18 1.61 -2.01
N ILE A 98 13.73 0.52 -1.36
CA ILE A 98 12.82 0.55 -0.22
C ILE A 98 13.37 -0.30 0.92
N GLU A 99 13.03 0.05 2.15
CA GLU A 99 13.29 -0.80 3.31
C GLU A 99 12.28 -1.95 3.34
N THR A 100 12.75 -3.19 3.55
CA THR A 100 11.89 -4.38 3.67
C THR A 100 11.93 -4.94 5.07
N LEU A 101 10.77 -5.13 5.69
CA LEU A 101 10.61 -5.81 6.98
C LEU A 101 9.74 -7.05 6.80
N GLU A 102 10.37 -8.21 6.74
CA GLU A 102 9.69 -9.49 6.51
C GLU A 102 9.29 -10.14 7.84
N HIS A 103 8.07 -10.70 7.89
CA HIS A 103 7.52 -11.38 9.06
C HIS A 103 6.98 -12.77 8.70
N THR A 104 7.27 -13.79 9.52
CA THR A 104 6.80 -15.18 9.33
C THR A 104 5.35 -15.37 9.78
#